data_AF-A0A433XKM1-F1
#
_entry.id   AF-A0A433XKM1-F1
#
_cell.length_a   1.000
_cell.length_b   1.000
_cell.length_c   1.000
_cell.angle_alpha   90.00
_cell.angle_beta   90.00
_cell.angle_gamma   90.00
#
_symmetry.space_group_name_H-M   'P 1'
#
loop_
_entity.id
_entity.type
_entity.pdbx_description
1 polymer ?
#
loop_
_entity_poly.entity_id
_entity_poly.type
_entity_poly.pdbx_seq_one_letter_code
_entity_poly.pdbx_strand_id
1 'polypeptide(L)'
;MTRAAPDREPWASLMADFIDGAMDGVAFERAYLEASRAAVEAGDRVPYAADLMFYEVDAFCADPALRGEGDLDEAGLRQAARELVRRLDEPWPAVPGAPTDQQTFETFREAAQRLGRKGN
;
A
#
# COMPACT_ATOMS: atom_id res chain seq x y z
N MET A 1 11.59 19.91 2.74
CA MET A 1 12.24 18.66 3.20
C MET A 1 11.54 17.52 2.47
N THR A 2 12.22 16.84 1.55
CA THR A 2 11.65 15.71 0.82
C THR A 2 11.48 14.55 1.81
N ARG A 3 10.25 14.11 2.05
CA ARG A 3 9.96 13.02 3.01
C ARG A 3 10.57 11.72 2.49
N ALA A 4 11.14 10.90 3.38
CA ALA A 4 11.77 9.64 3.00
C ALA A 4 10.78 8.70 2.25
N ALA A 5 11.32 7.91 1.33
CA ALA A 5 10.58 6.87 0.62
C ALA A 5 10.09 5.79 1.62
N PRO A 6 8.97 5.10 1.33
CA PRO A 6 8.53 3.97 2.14
C PRO A 6 9.59 2.86 2.16
N ASP A 7 9.67 2.13 3.28
CA ASP A 7 10.47 0.91 3.32
C ASP A 7 9.81 -0.18 2.48
N ARG A 8 10.60 -0.81 1.61
CA ARG A 8 10.16 -1.81 0.63
C ARG A 8 10.61 -3.22 1.00
N GLU A 9 11.60 -3.36 1.87
CA GLU A 9 12.26 -4.64 2.13
C GLU A 9 11.31 -5.70 2.74
N PRO A 10 10.46 -5.36 3.74
CA PRO A 10 9.52 -6.33 4.30
C PRO A 10 8.53 -6.86 3.26
N TRP A 11 8.05 -5.98 2.38
CA TRP A 11 7.09 -6.31 1.32
C TRP A 11 7.72 -7.18 0.23
N ALA A 12 8.96 -6.84 -0.16
CA ALA A 12 9.71 -7.60 -1.14
C ALA A 12 9.98 -9.02 -0.65
N SER A 13 10.37 -9.19 0.61
CA SER A 13 10.63 -10.49 1.22
C SER A 13 9.38 -11.37 1.23
N LEU A 14 8.24 -10.84 1.71
CA LEU A 14 6.97 -11.58 1.75
C LEU A 14 6.53 -12.04 0.35
N MET A 15 6.58 -11.14 -0.64
CA MET A 15 6.21 -11.49 -2.01
C MET A 15 7.19 -12.53 -2.59
N ALA A 16 8.49 -12.40 -2.34
CA ALA A 16 9.49 -13.35 -2.84
C ALA A 16 9.29 -14.76 -2.25
N ASP A 17 9.10 -14.88 -0.94
CA ASP A 17 8.87 -16.16 -0.27
C ASP A 17 7.61 -16.86 -0.82
N PHE A 18 6.54 -16.11 -1.07
CA PHE A 18 5.34 -16.65 -1.70
C PHE A 18 5.57 -17.07 -3.16
N ILE A 19 6.26 -16.24 -3.95
CA ILE A 19 6.58 -16.49 -5.36
C ILE A 19 7.42 -17.76 -5.53
N ASP A 20 8.39 -17.96 -4.64
CA ASP A 20 9.32 -19.09 -4.65
C ASP A 20 8.72 -20.36 -4.02
N GLY A 21 7.51 -20.26 -3.47
CA GLY A 21 6.78 -21.40 -2.90
C GLY A 21 7.23 -21.78 -1.50
N ALA A 22 7.95 -20.90 -0.79
CA ALA A 22 8.27 -21.07 0.62
C ALA A 22 7.02 -20.98 1.52
N MET A 23 5.95 -20.36 1.02
CA MET A 23 4.62 -20.33 1.63
C MET A 23 3.51 -20.50 0.59
N ASP A 24 2.36 -21.05 1.02
CA ASP A 24 1.14 -21.17 0.23
C ASP A 24 0.29 -19.88 0.29
N GLY A 25 -0.83 -19.85 -0.45
CA GLY A 25 -1.67 -18.65 -0.54
C GLY A 25 -2.27 -18.21 0.81
N VAL A 26 -2.67 -19.17 1.65
CA VAL A 26 -3.28 -18.89 2.96
C VAL A 26 -2.25 -18.38 3.96
N ALA A 27 -1.05 -18.96 3.95
CA ALA A 27 0.05 -18.50 4.78
C ALA A 27 0.50 -17.08 4.36
N PHE A 28 0.58 -16.84 3.06
CA PHE A 28 0.92 -15.53 2.51
C PHE A 28 -0.14 -14.47 2.84
N GLU A 29 -1.43 -14.72 2.62
CA GLU A 29 -2.54 -13.82 3.00
C GLU A 29 -2.42 -13.38 4.46
N ARG A 30 -2.28 -14.35 5.38
CA ARG A 30 -2.17 -14.06 6.81
C ARG A 30 -0.96 -13.20 7.14
N ALA A 31 0.21 -13.56 6.62
CA ALA A 31 1.45 -12.81 6.86
C ALA A 31 1.39 -11.40 6.27
N TYR A 32 0.76 -11.25 5.10
CA TYR A 32 0.58 -9.98 4.43
C TYR A 32 -0.33 -9.03 5.22
N LEU A 33 -1.49 -9.53 5.67
CA LEU A 33 -2.44 -8.75 6.46
C LEU A 33 -1.86 -8.36 7.83
N GLU A 34 -1.06 -9.23 8.45
CA GLU A 34 -0.33 -8.91 9.68
C GLU A 34 0.68 -7.78 9.46
N ALA A 35 1.49 -7.85 8.40
CA ALA A 35 2.45 -6.80 8.05
C ALA A 35 1.76 -5.46 7.72
N SER A 36 0.65 -5.51 6.98
CA SER A 36 -0.19 -4.33 6.68
C SER A 36 -0.74 -3.68 7.93
N ARG A 37 -1.31 -4.47 8.83
CA ARG A 37 -1.82 -3.96 10.10
C ARG A 37 -0.70 -3.32 10.94
N ALA A 38 0.46 -3.98 11.04
CA ALA A 38 1.59 -3.46 11.80
C ALA A 38 2.10 -2.12 11.22
N ALA A 39 2.19 -2.00 9.90
CA ALA A 39 2.58 -0.75 9.24
C ALA A 39 1.58 0.38 9.55
N VAL A 40 0.27 0.10 9.51
CA VAL A 40 -0.77 1.07 9.87
C VAL A 40 -0.67 1.49 11.34
N GLU A 41 -0.51 0.54 12.26
CA GLU A 41 -0.37 0.81 13.70
C GLU A 41 0.90 1.63 14.01
N ALA A 42 1.98 1.41 13.28
CA ALA A 42 3.23 2.18 13.39
C ALA A 42 3.15 3.57 12.71
N GLY A 43 2.15 3.81 11.86
CA GLY A 43 2.07 5.01 11.03
C GLY A 43 3.09 5.02 9.89
N ASP A 44 3.57 3.85 9.50
CA ASP A 44 4.54 3.67 8.43
C ASP A 44 3.90 3.90 7.06
N ARG A 45 4.73 4.29 6.10
CA ARG A 45 4.30 4.41 4.71
C ARG A 45 4.45 3.06 4.02
N VAL A 46 3.39 2.63 3.36
CA VAL A 46 3.40 1.44 2.51
C VAL A 46 3.80 1.83 1.07
N PRO A 47 4.67 1.05 0.38
CA PRO A 47 4.92 1.23 -1.05
C PRO A 47 3.63 1.12 -1.87
N TYR A 48 3.53 1.85 -2.99
CA TYR A 48 2.30 1.84 -3.80
C TYR A 48 1.95 0.42 -4.31
N ALA A 49 2.92 -0.35 -4.78
CA ALA A 49 2.66 -1.72 -5.23
C ALA A 49 2.25 -2.67 -4.09
N ALA A 50 2.71 -2.41 -2.85
CA ALA A 50 2.26 -3.16 -1.68
C ALA A 50 0.83 -2.77 -1.28
N ASP A 51 0.46 -1.50 -1.42
CA ASP A 51 -0.93 -1.09 -1.27
C ASP A 51 -1.84 -1.75 -2.32
N LEU A 52 -1.40 -1.82 -3.59
CA LEU A 52 -2.14 -2.55 -4.62
C LEU A 52 -2.27 -4.04 -4.30
N MET A 53 -1.20 -4.68 -3.80
CA MET A 53 -1.22 -6.10 -3.45
C MET A 53 -2.22 -6.40 -2.33
N PHE A 54 -2.53 -5.43 -1.45
CA PHE A 54 -3.57 -5.61 -0.44
C PHE A 54 -4.92 -5.98 -1.07
N TYR A 55 -5.30 -5.35 -2.18
CA TYR A 55 -6.55 -5.66 -2.88
C TYR A 55 -6.54 -7.05 -3.52
N GLU A 56 -5.38 -7.48 -4.04
CA GLU A 56 -5.22 -8.83 -4.59
C GLU A 56 -5.32 -9.90 -3.49
N VAL A 57 -4.75 -9.60 -2.31
CA VAL A 57 -4.88 -10.45 -1.11
C VAL A 57 -6.33 -10.49 -0.61
N ASP A 58 -7.05 -9.35 -0.59
CA ASP A 58 -8.47 -9.29 -0.20
C ASP A 58 -9.38 -10.05 -1.18
N ALA A 59 -8.99 -10.11 -2.45
CA ALA A 59 -9.67 -10.90 -3.48
C ALA A 59 -9.34 -12.40 -3.43
N PHE A 60 -8.36 -12.85 -2.65
CA PHE A 60 -7.97 -14.25 -2.61
C PHE A 60 -9.03 -15.11 -1.88
N CYS A 61 -9.45 -16.19 -2.53
CA CYS A 61 -10.33 -17.19 -1.93
C CYS A 61 -9.74 -18.59 -2.11
N ALA A 62 -9.27 -19.18 -1.00
CA ALA A 62 -8.67 -20.50 -0.99
C ALA A 62 -9.67 -21.63 -1.30
N ASP A 63 -10.95 -21.45 -0.96
CA ASP A 63 -12.00 -22.45 -1.18
C ASP A 63 -12.65 -22.28 -2.57
N PRO A 64 -12.46 -23.22 -3.51
CA PRO A 64 -13.05 -23.14 -4.85
C PRO A 64 -14.58 -23.11 -4.85
N ALA A 65 -15.24 -23.63 -3.80
CA ALA A 65 -16.70 -23.63 -3.70
C ALA A 65 -17.28 -22.26 -3.29
N LEU A 66 -16.46 -21.41 -2.67
CA LEU A 66 -16.84 -20.06 -2.25
C LEU A 66 -16.35 -18.98 -3.23
N ARG A 67 -15.46 -19.34 -4.15
CA ARG A 67 -14.85 -18.43 -5.13
C ARG A 67 -15.87 -17.90 -6.14
N GLY A 68 -15.96 -16.57 -6.25
CA GLY A 68 -16.73 -15.84 -7.25
C GLY A 68 -15.95 -15.42 -8.49
N GLU A 69 -16.61 -14.71 -9.40
CA GLU A 69 -16.03 -14.21 -10.67
C GLU A 69 -14.87 -13.23 -10.47
N GLY A 70 -14.84 -12.51 -9.34
CA GLY A 70 -13.79 -11.53 -9.01
C GLY A 70 -12.69 -12.05 -8.10
N ASP A 71 -12.79 -13.30 -7.64
CA ASP A 71 -11.88 -13.82 -6.62
C ASP A 71 -10.67 -14.51 -7.27
N LEU A 72 -9.52 -14.40 -6.62
CA LEU A 72 -8.29 -15.06 -7.02
C LEU A 72 -8.15 -16.43 -6.39
N ASP A 73 -7.57 -17.35 -7.16
CA ASP A 73 -6.98 -18.56 -6.63
C ASP A 73 -5.50 -18.34 -6.31
N GLU A 74 -4.81 -19.37 -5.79
CA GLU A 74 -3.41 -19.20 -5.41
C GLU A 74 -2.50 -18.90 -6.63
N ALA A 75 -2.82 -19.44 -7.80
CA ALA A 75 -2.06 -19.18 -9.02
C ALA A 75 -2.24 -17.72 -9.48
N GLY A 76 -3.46 -17.20 -9.42
CA GLY A 76 -3.81 -15.81 -9.68
C GLY A 76 -3.12 -14.87 -8.71
N LEU A 77 -3.20 -15.16 -7.40
CA LEU A 77 -2.53 -14.38 -6.36
C LEU A 77 -1.00 -14.36 -6.58
N ARG A 78 -0.41 -15.51 -6.94
CA ARG A 78 1.03 -15.60 -7.21
C ARG A 78 1.43 -14.84 -8.48
N GLN A 79 0.56 -14.82 -9.49
CA GLN A 79 0.79 -13.99 -10.68
C GLN A 79 0.76 -12.50 -10.32
N ALA A 80 -0.21 -12.05 -9.52
CA ALA A 80 -0.29 -10.68 -9.03
C ALA A 80 0.97 -10.29 -8.22
N ALA A 81 1.43 -11.16 -7.32
CA ALA A 81 2.67 -10.93 -6.57
C ALA A 81 3.90 -10.77 -7.48
N ARG A 82 4.04 -11.60 -8.54
CA ARG A 82 5.13 -11.49 -9.52
C ARG A 82 5.11 -10.17 -10.29
N GLU A 83 3.93 -9.63 -10.56
CA GLU A 83 3.76 -8.36 -11.25
C GLU A 83 4.07 -7.18 -10.34
N LEU A 84 3.53 -7.20 -9.11
CA LEU A 84 3.63 -6.08 -8.17
C LEU A 84 5.01 -5.97 -7.51
N VAL A 85 5.72 -7.08 -7.27
CA VAL A 85 7.08 -7.03 -6.71
C VAL A 85 8.05 -6.23 -7.61
N ARG A 86 7.86 -6.26 -8.93
CA ARG A 86 8.66 -5.51 -9.91
C ARG A 86 8.37 -4.00 -9.89
N ARG A 87 7.28 -3.60 -9.24
CA ARG A 87 6.76 -2.23 -9.18
C ARG A 87 6.95 -1.59 -7.79
N LEU A 88 7.68 -2.23 -6.88
CA LEU A 88 7.89 -1.71 -5.52
C LEU A 88 8.57 -0.32 -5.47
N ASP A 89 9.29 0.05 -6.52
CA ASP A 89 9.90 1.38 -6.68
C ASP A 89 8.98 2.42 -7.33
N GLU A 90 7.79 2.02 -7.79
CA GLU A 90 6.84 2.92 -8.39
C GLU A 90 6.34 3.92 -7.32
N PRO A 91 6.45 5.23 -7.58
CA PRO A 91 5.93 6.22 -6.65
C PRO A 91 4.41 6.16 -6.63
N TRP A 92 3.83 6.55 -5.49
CA TRP A 92 2.39 6.79 -5.41
C TRP A 92 1.95 7.78 -6.50
N PRO A 93 0.87 7.47 -7.25
CA PRO A 93 0.41 8.36 -8.30
C PRO A 93 -0.03 9.70 -7.71
N ALA A 94 0.26 10.78 -8.42
CA ALA A 94 -0.26 12.10 -8.04
C ALA A 94 -1.78 12.10 -8.21
N VAL A 95 -2.51 12.42 -7.12
CA VAL A 95 -3.97 12.56 -7.18
C VAL A 95 -4.30 13.83 -7.99
N PRO A 96 -5.02 13.73 -9.13
CA PRO A 96 -5.38 14.91 -9.91
C PRO A 96 -6.20 15.89 -9.07
N GLY A 97 -5.75 17.14 -8.97
CA GLY A 97 -6.44 18.19 -8.22
C GLY A 97 -6.15 18.23 -6.72
N ALA A 98 -5.36 17.29 -6.17
CA ALA A 98 -4.84 17.45 -4.82
C ALA A 98 -3.86 18.63 -4.78
N PRO A 99 -3.97 19.54 -3.79
CA PRO A 99 -2.99 20.60 -3.63
C PRO A 99 -1.62 19.98 -3.37
N THR A 100 -0.59 20.49 -4.04
CA THR A 100 0.79 20.09 -3.75
C THR A 100 1.13 20.42 -2.29
N ASP A 101 2.19 19.81 -1.76
CA ASP A 101 2.70 20.16 -0.43
C ASP A 101 2.90 21.67 -0.31
N GLN A 102 3.45 22.32 -1.34
CA GLN A 102 3.65 23.76 -1.37
C GLN A 102 2.33 24.54 -1.28
N GLN A 103 1.31 24.18 -2.07
CA GLN A 103 0.00 24.82 -2.03
C GLN A 103 -0.69 24.62 -0.68
N THR A 104 -0.52 23.44 -0.09
CA THR A 104 -1.02 23.10 1.23
C THR A 104 -0.35 23.97 2.31
N PHE A 105 0.97 24.10 2.29
CA PHE A 105 1.71 24.99 3.20
C PHE A 105 1.33 26.45 3.04
N GLU A 106 1.16 26.94 1.80
CA GLU A 106 0.73 28.31 1.53
C GLU A 106 -0.68 28.58 2.07
N THR A 107 -1.61 27.64 1.87
CA THR A 107 -2.98 27.73 2.41
C THR A 107 -2.98 27.81 3.94
N PHE A 108 -2.18 26.96 4.61
CA PHE A 108 -2.06 27.01 6.07
C PHE A 108 -1.43 28.32 6.56
N ARG A 109 -0.40 28.82 5.87
CA ARG A 109 0.25 30.09 6.19
C ARG A 109 -0.73 31.27 6.06
N GLU A 110 -1.52 31.30 4.99
CA GLU A 110 -2.54 32.33 4.78
C GLU A 110 -3.65 32.28 5.83
N ALA A 111 -4.10 31.08 6.20
CA ALA A 111 -5.07 30.88 7.27
C ALA A 111 -4.55 31.40 8.61
N ALA A 112 -3.30 31.09 8.96
CA ALA A 112 -2.65 31.59 10.18
C ALA A 112 -2.55 33.12 10.21
N GLN A 113 -2.21 33.75 9.09
CA GLN A 113 -2.15 35.23 8.99
C GLN A 113 -3.53 35.89 9.13
N ARG A 114 -4.59 35.25 8.62
CA ARG A 114 -5.98 35.74 8.80
C ARG A 114 -6.44 35.65 10.25
N LEU A 115 -6.05 34.60 10.96
CA LEU A 115 -6.37 34.45 12.39
C LEU A 115 -5.60 35.47 13.24
N GLY A 116 -4.33 35.75 12.93
CA GLY A 116 -3.54 36.78 13.62
C GLY A 116 -4.04 38.21 13.42
N ARG A 117 -4.72 38.52 12.31
CA ARG A 117 -5.30 39.86 12.06
C ARG A 117 -6.66 40.11 12.74
N LYS A 118 -7.35 39.07 13.21
CA LYS A 118 -8.67 39.19 13.87
C LYS A 118 -8.60 39.49 15.37
N GLY A 119 -7.39 39.58 15.93
CA GLY A 119 -7.16 39.79 17.37
C GLY A 119 -6.70 41.19 17.77
N ASN A 120 -6.82 42.20 16.91
CA ASN A 120 -6.43 43.59 17.20
C ASN A 120 -7.54 44.57 16.86
#